data_AF-A0A2D6SRJ3-F1
#
_entry.id   AF-A0A2D6SRJ3-F1
#
_cell.length_a   1.000
_cell.length_b   1.000
_cell.length_c   1.000
_cell.angle_alpha   90.00
_cell.angle_beta   90.00
_cell.angle_gamma   90.00
#
_symmetry.space_group_name_H-M   'P 1'
#
loop_
_entity.id
_entity.type
_entity.pdbx_description
1 polymer ?
#
loop_
_entity_poly.entity_id
_entity_poly.type
_entity_poly.pdbx_seq_one_letter_code
_entity_poly.pdbx_strand_id
1 'polypeptide(L)'
;MTRYALALTAIAAALVLNATTTARAHTPEDVYDDCVEAIASAVHRCQARNRTSAADGSQLITRLLNAGQTQRARLVAHRYRRKINADSEECVDYVNHLCRRCVTALLEFGAEELARDLVGVCDRAVHAIRKSQRAALAAINNALGG
;
A
#
# COMPACT_ATOMS: atom_id res chain seq x y z
N MET A 1 26.43 50.98 -20.63
CA MET A 1 25.20 50.15 -20.62
C MET A 1 25.59 48.75 -21.07
N THR A 2 25.41 47.79 -20.18
CA THR A 2 25.97 46.43 -20.27
C THR A 2 25.00 45.44 -20.89
N ARG A 3 25.60 44.37 -21.46
CA ARG A 3 25.06 43.00 -21.70
C ARG A 3 24.35 42.76 -23.04
N TYR A 4 25.03 42.04 -23.95
CA TYR A 4 24.51 40.78 -24.47
C TYR A 4 25.68 39.79 -24.62
N ALA A 5 25.62 38.74 -23.81
CA ALA A 5 26.62 37.69 -23.75
C ALA A 5 26.44 36.72 -24.91
N LEU A 6 27.57 36.39 -25.54
CA LEU A 6 27.77 35.17 -26.33
C LEU A 6 27.49 33.95 -25.44
N ALA A 7 26.57 33.09 -25.87
CA ALA A 7 26.45 31.73 -25.34
C ALA A 7 25.86 30.83 -26.43
N LEU A 8 26.69 30.37 -27.35
CA LEU A 8 26.32 29.36 -28.34
C LEU A 8 27.52 28.45 -28.64
N THR A 9 27.98 27.75 -27.61
CA THR A 9 28.84 26.57 -27.80
C THR A 9 28.67 25.61 -26.62
N ALA A 10 28.51 24.33 -26.96
CA ALA A 10 28.68 23.14 -26.12
C ALA A 10 27.47 22.61 -25.32
N ILE A 11 26.42 22.14 -26.00
CA ILE A 11 25.65 20.94 -25.53
C ILE A 11 25.15 20.14 -26.74
N ALA A 12 26.05 19.60 -27.56
CA ALA A 12 25.69 18.66 -28.65
C ALA A 12 26.32 17.26 -28.45
N ALA A 13 26.78 16.95 -27.24
CA ALA A 13 27.44 15.67 -26.93
C ALA A 13 26.80 14.88 -25.78
N ALA A 14 25.68 15.33 -25.22
CA ALA A 14 24.99 14.65 -24.11
C ALA A 14 23.71 13.89 -24.53
N LEU A 15 23.34 13.93 -25.82
CA LEU A 15 22.08 13.37 -26.33
C LEU A 15 22.20 11.95 -26.90
N VAL A 16 23.34 11.28 -26.76
CA VAL A 16 23.56 9.92 -27.29
C VAL A 16 23.62 8.85 -26.18
N LEU A 17 23.42 9.19 -24.91
CA LEU A 17 23.65 8.25 -23.80
C LEU A 17 22.41 7.71 -23.04
N ASN A 18 21.18 8.00 -23.45
CA ASN A 18 19.99 7.58 -22.68
C ASN A 18 18.85 6.97 -23.52
N ALA A 19 19.18 6.16 -24.52
CA ALA A 19 18.17 5.38 -25.23
C ALA A 19 18.66 3.97 -25.59
N THR A 20 19.38 3.32 -24.69
CA THR A 20 19.33 1.86 -24.60
C THR A 20 18.41 1.51 -23.46
N THR A 21 17.09 1.68 -23.67
CA THR A 21 16.13 0.83 -22.98
C THR A 21 16.42 -0.58 -23.45
N THR A 22 17.29 -1.28 -22.72
CA THR A 22 17.34 -2.73 -22.78
C THR A 22 15.92 -3.18 -22.49
N ALA A 23 15.25 -3.70 -23.52
CA ALA A 23 14.12 -4.58 -23.28
C ALA A 23 14.71 -5.74 -22.47
N ARG A 24 14.63 -5.66 -21.13
CA ARG A 24 14.87 -6.84 -20.30
C ARG A 24 13.85 -7.84 -20.80
N ALA A 25 14.33 -8.95 -21.34
CA ALA A 25 13.51 -10.13 -21.45
C ALA A 25 13.19 -10.50 -20.01
N HIS A 26 12.04 -10.03 -19.51
CA HIS A 26 11.59 -10.34 -18.17
C HIS A 26 11.51 -11.86 -18.08
N THR A 27 12.36 -12.46 -17.25
CA THR A 27 12.22 -13.88 -16.97
C THR A 27 10.99 -14.07 -16.07
N PRO A 28 10.42 -15.28 -16.00
CA PRO A 28 9.33 -15.54 -15.07
C PRO A 28 9.70 -15.22 -13.61
N GLU A 29 10.97 -15.37 -13.24
CA GLU A 29 11.50 -15.01 -11.92
C GLU A 29 11.50 -13.49 -11.70
N ASP A 30 11.93 -12.68 -12.69
CA ASP A 30 11.85 -11.22 -12.60
C ASP A 30 10.40 -10.76 -12.39
N VAL A 31 9.44 -11.35 -13.12
CA VAL A 31 8.01 -11.05 -12.98
C VAL A 31 7.51 -11.43 -11.58
N TYR A 32 7.93 -12.59 -11.07
CA TYR A 32 7.56 -13.03 -9.73
C TYR A 32 8.07 -12.06 -8.67
N ASP A 33 9.35 -11.67 -8.72
CA ASP A 33 9.97 -10.78 -7.74
C ASP A 33 9.33 -9.39 -7.74
N ASP A 34 9.12 -8.80 -8.92
CA ASP A 34 8.41 -7.51 -9.07
C ASP A 34 6.99 -7.58 -8.48
N CYS A 35 6.31 -8.71 -8.68
CA CYS A 35 4.97 -8.95 -8.14
C CYS A 35 4.97 -9.08 -6.62
N VAL A 36 5.91 -9.83 -6.04
CA VAL A 36 6.06 -9.95 -4.59
C VAL A 36 6.35 -8.59 -3.96
N GLU A 37 7.26 -7.80 -4.55
CA GLU A 37 7.57 -6.45 -4.07
C GLU A 37 6.34 -5.54 -4.13
N ALA A 38 5.61 -5.53 -5.25
CA ALA A 38 4.41 -4.73 -5.42
C ALA A 38 3.32 -5.09 -4.38
N ILE A 39 3.10 -6.38 -4.14
CA ILE A 39 2.16 -6.88 -3.13
C ILE A 39 2.61 -6.46 -1.72
N ALA A 40 3.88 -6.67 -1.37
CA ALA A 40 4.42 -6.28 -0.07
C ALA A 40 4.28 -4.77 0.18
N SER A 41 4.63 -3.96 -0.82
CA SER A 41 4.48 -2.50 -0.81
C SER A 41 3.03 -2.07 -0.60
N ALA A 42 2.07 -2.74 -1.26
CA ALA A 42 0.65 -2.50 -1.06
C ALA A 42 0.19 -2.84 0.37
N VAL A 43 0.57 -4.01 0.89
CA VAL A 43 0.27 -4.43 2.26
C VAL A 43 0.83 -3.43 3.28
N HIS A 44 2.07 -2.97 3.10
CA HIS A 44 2.67 -1.98 4.00
C HIS A 44 1.89 -0.66 4.03
N ARG A 45 1.45 -0.15 2.88
CA ARG A 45 0.61 1.05 2.82
C ARG A 45 -0.73 0.84 3.53
N CYS A 46 -1.36 -0.32 3.34
CA CYS A 46 -2.62 -0.67 4.00
C CYS A 46 -2.48 -0.74 5.53
N GLN A 47 -1.41 -1.38 6.01
CA GLN A 47 -1.11 -1.45 7.45
C GLN A 47 -0.78 -0.08 8.04
N ALA A 48 -0.08 0.79 7.29
CA ALA A 48 0.17 2.16 7.71
C ALA A 48 -1.15 2.96 7.85
N ARG A 49 -2.04 2.89 6.84
CA ARG A 49 -3.35 3.55 6.86
C ARG A 49 -4.21 3.11 8.05
N ASN A 50 -4.22 1.80 8.35
CA ASN A 50 -4.90 1.26 9.53
C ASN A 50 -4.30 1.76 10.84
N ARG A 51 -2.97 1.80 10.96
CA ARG A 51 -2.28 2.35 12.14
C ARG A 51 -2.59 3.83 12.36
N THR A 52 -2.53 4.65 11.31
CA THR A 52 -2.87 6.07 11.37
C THR A 52 -4.33 6.27 11.79
N SER A 53 -5.27 5.58 11.15
CA SER A 53 -6.70 5.69 11.49
C SER A 53 -6.99 5.27 12.94
N ALA A 54 -6.32 4.21 13.42
CA ALA A 54 -6.43 3.80 14.81
C ALA A 54 -5.86 4.84 15.77
N ALA A 55 -4.66 5.38 15.50
CA ALA A 55 -4.02 6.37 16.35
C ALA A 55 -4.86 7.66 16.46
N ASP A 56 -5.30 8.21 15.31
CA ASP A 56 -6.12 9.42 15.26
C ASP A 56 -7.46 9.22 15.96
N GLY A 57 -8.10 8.07 15.72
CA GLY A 57 -9.37 7.69 16.33
C GLY A 57 -9.24 7.54 17.85
N SER A 58 -8.26 6.76 18.32
CA SER A 58 -8.02 6.54 19.74
C SER A 58 -7.68 7.85 20.46
N GLN A 59 -6.80 8.70 19.91
CA GLN A 59 -6.46 9.98 20.51
C GLN A 59 -7.68 10.91 20.63
N LEU A 60 -8.54 10.95 19.61
CA LEU A 60 -9.75 11.77 19.66
C LEU A 60 -10.77 11.22 20.67
N ILE A 61 -10.95 9.90 20.73
CA ILE A 61 -11.82 9.23 21.71
C ILE A 61 -11.36 9.56 23.13
N THR A 62 -10.09 9.36 23.45
CA THR A 62 -9.54 9.65 24.79
C THR A 62 -9.74 11.12 25.17
N ARG A 63 -9.49 12.06 24.25
CA ARG A 63 -9.74 13.49 24.49
C ARG A 63 -11.21 13.79 24.80
N LEU A 64 -12.14 13.17 24.08
CA LEU A 64 -13.57 13.35 24.30
C LEU A 64 -14.01 12.76 25.65
N LEU A 65 -13.49 11.59 26.02
CA LEU A 65 -13.77 10.97 27.32
C LEU A 65 -13.24 11.82 28.48
N ASN A 66 -12.03 12.34 28.38
CA ASN A 66 -11.44 13.23 29.40
C ASN A 66 -12.23 14.53 29.57
N ALA A 67 -12.94 14.98 28.52
CA ALA A 67 -13.84 16.12 28.56
C ALA A 67 -15.29 15.77 29.02
N GLY A 68 -15.55 14.52 29.43
CA GLY A 68 -16.89 14.04 29.82
C GLY A 68 -17.86 13.83 28.64
N GLN A 69 -17.38 13.87 27.40
CA GLN A 69 -18.21 13.80 26.19
C GLN A 69 -18.42 12.36 25.68
N THR A 70 -18.91 11.46 26.53
CA THR A 70 -19.02 10.03 26.23
C THR A 70 -19.83 9.69 24.99
N GLN A 71 -20.99 10.35 24.79
CA GLN A 71 -21.82 10.08 23.61
C GLN A 71 -21.09 10.47 22.31
N ARG A 72 -20.35 11.59 22.33
CA ARG A 72 -19.56 12.03 21.18
C ARG A 72 -18.39 11.09 20.92
N ALA A 73 -17.73 10.61 21.97
CA ALA A 73 -16.67 9.60 21.86
C ALA A 73 -17.16 8.32 21.18
N ARG A 74 -18.36 7.82 21.55
CA ARG A 74 -19.00 6.66 20.91
C ARG A 74 -19.31 6.88 19.42
N LEU A 75 -19.83 8.06 19.07
CA LEU A 75 -20.09 8.41 17.66
C LEU A 75 -18.80 8.46 16.83
N VAL A 76 -17.73 9.02 17.39
CA VAL A 76 -16.39 9.05 16.76
C VAL A 76 -15.85 7.63 16.59
N ALA A 77 -15.92 6.79 17.63
CA ALA A 77 -15.48 5.40 17.55
C ALA A 77 -16.23 4.63 16.44
N HIS A 78 -17.56 4.78 16.36
CA HIS A 78 -18.34 4.18 15.28
C HIS A 78 -17.88 4.63 13.90
N ARG A 79 -17.59 5.93 13.71
CA ARG A 79 -17.06 6.47 12.44
C ARG A 79 -15.71 5.85 12.08
N TYR A 80 -14.78 5.77 13.03
CA TYR A 80 -13.46 5.20 12.78
C TYR A 80 -13.50 3.70 12.52
N ARG A 81 -14.36 2.93 13.22
CA ARG A 81 -14.57 1.50 12.93
C ARG A 81 -15.05 1.29 11.49
N ARG A 82 -16.06 2.07 11.05
CA ARG A 82 -16.56 2.00 9.67
C ARG A 82 -15.48 2.35 8.65
N LYS A 83 -14.69 3.41 8.93
CA LYS A 83 -13.56 3.80 8.07
C LYS A 83 -12.51 2.70 7.97
N ILE A 84 -12.07 2.13 9.09
CA ILE A 84 -11.07 1.04 9.13
C ILE A 84 -11.55 -0.18 8.33
N ASN A 85 -12.83 -0.54 8.45
CA ASN A 85 -13.41 -1.63 7.65
C ASN A 85 -13.38 -1.33 6.16
N ALA A 86 -13.91 -0.17 5.74
CA ALA A 86 -13.93 0.22 4.33
C ALA A 86 -12.51 0.30 3.74
N ASP A 87 -11.58 0.93 4.46
CA ASP A 87 -10.19 1.05 4.04
C ASP A 87 -9.51 -0.32 3.91
N SER A 88 -9.83 -1.27 4.80
CA SER A 88 -9.26 -2.62 4.77
C SER A 88 -9.87 -3.47 3.65
N GLU A 89 -11.16 -3.33 3.36
CA GLU A 89 -11.83 -3.97 2.23
C GLU A 89 -11.25 -3.49 0.90
N GLU A 90 -11.13 -2.17 0.71
CA GLU A 90 -10.48 -1.55 -0.45
C GLU A 90 -9.05 -2.09 -0.66
N CYS A 91 -8.30 -2.22 0.43
CA CYS A 91 -6.96 -2.77 0.42
C CYS A 91 -6.91 -4.24 0.01
N VAL A 92 -7.84 -5.07 0.49
CA VAL A 92 -7.94 -6.48 0.11
C VAL A 92 -8.29 -6.61 -1.37
N ASP A 93 -9.23 -5.81 -1.87
CA ASP A 93 -9.62 -5.83 -3.27
C ASP A 93 -8.46 -5.42 -4.19
N TYR A 94 -7.72 -4.38 -3.81
CA TYR A 94 -6.53 -3.95 -4.54
C TYR A 94 -5.44 -5.03 -4.59
N VAL A 95 -5.12 -5.66 -3.45
CA VAL A 95 -4.13 -6.75 -3.41
C VAL A 95 -4.60 -7.94 -4.23
N ASN A 96 -5.88 -8.33 -4.13
CA ASN A 96 -6.45 -9.40 -4.95
C ASN A 96 -6.36 -9.10 -6.45
N HIS A 97 -6.57 -7.83 -6.84
CA HIS A 97 -6.40 -7.41 -8.22
C HIS A 97 -4.94 -7.55 -8.70
N LEU A 98 -3.96 -7.08 -7.92
CA LEU A 98 -2.54 -7.26 -8.22
C LEU A 98 -2.18 -8.75 -8.34
N CYS A 99 -2.59 -9.54 -7.37
CA CYS A 99 -2.40 -10.99 -7.33
C CYS A 99 -2.90 -11.69 -8.59
N ARG A 100 -4.15 -11.41 -9.01
CA ARG A 100 -4.71 -11.99 -10.24
C ARG A 100 -3.89 -11.64 -11.47
N ARG A 101 -3.46 -10.37 -11.60
CA ARG A 101 -2.63 -9.93 -12.73
C ARG A 101 -1.29 -10.64 -12.77
N CYS A 102 -0.62 -10.73 -11.63
CA CYS A 102 0.68 -11.37 -11.51
C CYS A 102 0.63 -12.88 -11.75
N VAL A 103 -0.37 -13.58 -11.19
CA VAL A 103 -0.58 -15.01 -11.45
C VAL A 103 -0.86 -15.24 -12.93
N THR A 104 -1.69 -14.41 -13.56
CA THR A 104 -1.98 -14.52 -15.00
C THR A 104 -0.70 -14.35 -15.83
N ALA A 105 0.11 -13.34 -15.53
CA ALA A 105 1.38 -13.12 -16.23
C ALA A 105 2.31 -14.33 -16.11
N LEU A 106 2.49 -14.89 -14.90
CA LEU A 106 3.34 -16.07 -14.71
C LEU A 106 2.83 -17.30 -15.47
N LEU A 107 1.50 -17.49 -15.55
CA LEU A 107 0.89 -18.56 -16.33
C LEU A 107 1.07 -18.36 -17.85
N GLU A 108 1.01 -17.12 -18.35
CA GLU A 108 1.29 -16.80 -19.75
C GLU A 108 2.74 -17.11 -20.15
N PHE A 109 3.68 -17.06 -19.19
CA PHE A 109 5.06 -17.52 -19.35
C PHE A 109 5.25 -19.04 -19.17
N GLY A 110 4.21 -19.79 -18.82
CA GLY A 110 4.31 -21.23 -18.52
C GLY A 110 4.94 -21.56 -17.17
N ALA A 111 5.07 -20.57 -16.27
CA ALA A 111 5.71 -20.73 -14.96
C ALA A 111 4.72 -21.13 -13.87
N GLU A 112 4.14 -22.32 -13.97
CA GLU A 112 3.08 -22.80 -13.08
C GLU A 112 3.49 -22.92 -11.61
N GLU A 113 4.74 -23.32 -11.32
CA GLU A 113 5.25 -23.43 -9.96
C GLU A 113 5.36 -22.04 -9.29
N LEU A 114 5.88 -21.05 -10.02
CA LEU A 114 5.95 -19.66 -9.52
C LEU A 114 4.56 -19.06 -9.34
N ALA A 115 3.63 -19.34 -10.27
CA ALA A 115 2.24 -18.91 -10.13
C ALA A 115 1.58 -19.50 -8.87
N ARG A 116 1.80 -20.80 -8.59
CA ARG A 116 1.31 -21.46 -7.37
C ARG A 116 1.91 -20.86 -6.10
N ASP A 117 3.21 -20.60 -6.08
CA ASP A 117 3.83 -19.99 -4.91
C ASP A 117 3.32 -18.55 -4.68
N LEU A 118 3.13 -17.79 -5.76
CA LEU A 118 2.58 -16.43 -5.69
C LEU A 118 1.16 -16.41 -5.11
N VAL A 119 0.32 -17.42 -5.39
CA VAL A 119 -0.99 -17.55 -4.72
C VAL A 119 -0.82 -17.64 -3.20
N GLY A 120 0.17 -18.39 -2.72
CA GLY A 120 0.51 -18.44 -1.30
C GLY A 120 0.97 -17.09 -0.72
N VAL A 121 1.74 -16.30 -1.48
CA VAL A 121 2.10 -14.92 -1.12
C VAL A 121 0.86 -14.04 -0.98
N CYS A 122 -0.07 -14.15 -1.93
CA CYS A 122 -1.31 -13.41 -1.96
C CYS A 122 -2.22 -13.70 -0.76
N ASP A 123 -2.36 -14.97 -0.39
CA ASP A 123 -3.15 -15.36 0.79
C ASP A 123 -2.54 -14.79 2.08
N ARG A 124 -1.20 -14.84 2.21
CA ARG A 124 -0.48 -14.22 3.35
C ARG A 124 -0.68 -12.71 3.39
N ALA A 125 -0.66 -12.04 2.23
CA ALA A 125 -0.88 -10.60 2.12
C ALA A 125 -2.28 -10.20 2.60
N VAL A 126 -3.33 -10.88 2.12
CA VAL A 126 -4.72 -10.66 2.57
C VAL A 126 -4.87 -10.93 4.06
N HIS A 127 -4.27 -12.02 4.56
CA HIS A 127 -4.27 -12.33 5.98
C HIS A 127 -3.61 -11.21 6.82
N ALA A 128 -2.48 -10.67 6.35
CA ALA A 128 -1.76 -9.59 7.02
C ALA A 128 -2.58 -8.29 7.10
N ILE A 129 -3.32 -7.94 6.04
CA ILE A 129 -4.24 -6.79 6.02
C ILE A 129 -5.35 -7.00 7.06
N ARG A 130 -6.02 -8.15 7.05
CA ARG A 130 -7.09 -8.47 8.01
C ARG A 130 -6.59 -8.51 9.45
N LYS A 131 -5.37 -9.00 9.69
CA LYS A 131 -4.73 -8.96 11.01
C LYS A 131 -4.53 -7.51 11.48
N SER A 132 -4.02 -6.64 10.59
CA SER A 132 -3.87 -5.22 10.89
C SER A 132 -5.20 -4.50 11.14
N GLN A 133 -6.24 -4.82 10.38
CA GLN A 133 -7.60 -4.34 10.60
C GLN A 133 -8.10 -4.68 12.00
N ARG A 134 -7.99 -5.96 12.42
CA ARG A 134 -8.41 -6.40 13.76
C ARG A 134 -7.66 -5.66 14.86
N ALA A 135 -6.35 -5.47 14.70
CA ALA A 135 -5.55 -4.71 15.66
C ALA A 135 -6.00 -3.23 15.75
N ALA A 136 -6.29 -2.60 14.61
CA ALA A 136 -6.79 -1.22 14.57
C ALA A 136 -8.17 -1.09 15.24
N LEU A 137 -9.09 -2.03 14.98
CA LEU A 137 -10.40 -2.06 15.64
C LEU A 137 -10.27 -2.28 17.16
N ALA A 138 -9.37 -3.15 17.60
CA ALA A 138 -9.08 -3.36 19.01
C ALA A 138 -8.56 -2.08 19.68
N ALA A 139 -7.68 -1.32 19.02
CA ALA A 139 -7.19 -0.04 19.54
C ALA A 139 -8.32 0.99 19.73
N ILE A 140 -9.29 1.04 18.81
CA ILE A 140 -10.49 1.88 18.95
C ILE A 140 -11.38 1.42 20.12
N ASN A 141 -11.53 0.10 20.31
CA ASN A 141 -12.33 -0.45 21.41
C ASN A 141 -11.68 -0.16 22.77
N ASN A 142 -10.37 -0.38 22.88
CA ASN A 142 -9.61 -0.11 24.10
C ASN A 142 -9.66 1.38 24.46
N ALA A 143 -9.63 2.28 23.48
CA ALA A 143 -9.76 3.72 23.72
C ALA A 143 -11.12 4.13 24.32
N LEU A 144 -12.18 3.33 24.12
CA LEU A 144 -13.49 3.57 24.72
C LEU A 144 -13.59 3.11 26.18
N GLY A 145 -12.57 2.45 26.71
CA GLY A 145 -12.55 1.95 28.08
C GLY A 145 -12.43 0.43 28.22
N GLY A 146 -12.38 -0.33 27.12
CA GLY A 146 -12.18 -1.79 27.14
C GLY A 146 -13.36 -2.55 27.71
#